data_AF-A0A7S0MFJ6-F1
#
_entry.id   AF-A0A7S0MFJ6-F1
#
_cell.length_a   1.000
_cell.length_b   1.000
_cell.length_c   1.000
_cell.angle_alpha   90.00
_cell.angle_beta   90.00
_cell.angle_gamma   90.00
#
_symmetry.space_group_name_H-M   'P 1'
#
loop_
_entity.id
_entity.type
_entity.pdbx_description
1 polymer ?
#
loop_
_entity_poly.entity_id
_entity_poly.type
_entity_poly.pdbx_seq_one_letter_code
_entity_poly.pdbx_strand_id
1 'polypeptide(L)'
;TLGMDPGEVAGAMSRRAVAIAGQFNPQNVANLMWAFAKLGTAPGEDVVLAMSRRAVAISGQFNPQNVANLIWAYATLGMEPEEDQEVIRAMLRRAAALAGLPGQFNPQ
;
A
#
# COMPACT_ATOMS: atom_id res chain seq x y z
N THR A 1 21.43 13.05 15.64
CA THR A 1 20.70 11.82 15.29
C THR A 1 20.14 11.23 16.58
N LEU A 2 18.84 10.91 16.65
CA LEU A 2 18.09 10.63 17.90
C LEU A 2 18.50 9.37 18.70
N GLY A 3 19.66 8.75 18.42
CA GLY A 3 20.15 7.55 19.12
C GLY A 3 19.33 6.27 18.90
N MET A 4 18.20 6.34 18.20
CA MET A 4 17.38 5.19 17.85
C MET A 4 17.93 4.46 16.61
N ASP A 5 17.92 3.13 16.69
CA ASP A 5 18.19 2.27 15.56
C ASP A 5 17.06 2.36 14.51
N PRO A 6 17.35 2.45 13.21
CA PRO A 6 16.33 2.46 12.17
C PRO A 6 15.33 1.30 12.24
N GLY A 7 15.76 0.12 12.72
CA GLY A 7 14.89 -1.04 12.93
C GLY A 7 13.89 -0.84 14.08
N GLU A 8 14.30 -0.20 15.17
CA GLU A 8 13.40 0.14 16.28
C GLU A 8 12.31 1.12 15.85
N VAL A 9 12.69 2.15 15.07
CA VAL A 9 11.75 3.13 14.52
C VAL A 9 10.78 2.45 13.57
N ALA A 10 11.27 1.59 12.67
CA ALA A 10 10.42 0.82 11.75
C ALA A 10 9.43 -0.07 12.53
N GLY A 11 9.88 -0.76 13.57
CA GLY A 11 9.02 -1.58 14.42
C GLY A 11 7.93 -0.79 15.14
N ALA A 12 8.27 0.39 15.69
CA ALA A 12 7.29 1.27 16.32
C ALA A 12 6.29 1.83 15.31
N MET A 13 6.75 2.20 14.12
CA MET A 13 5.90 2.65 13.02
C MET A 13 4.93 1.54 12.58
N SER A 14 5.39 0.30 12.41
CA SER A 14 4.57 -0.86 12.05
C SER A 14 3.41 -1.05 13.03
N ARG A 15 3.71 -1.15 14.34
CA ARG A 15 2.69 -1.32 15.38
C ARG A 15 1.65 -0.21 15.35
N ARG A 16 2.10 1.04 15.21
CA ARG A 16 1.19 2.18 15.16
C ARG A 16 0.35 2.16 13.88
N ALA A 17 0.94 1.89 12.73
CA ALA A 17 0.25 1.83 11.45
C ALA A 17 -0.88 0.81 11.47
N VAL A 18 -0.65 -0.40 11.99
CA VAL A 18 -1.69 -1.42 12.16
C VAL A 18 -2.83 -0.92 13.05
N ALA A 19 -2.50 -0.31 14.20
CA ALA A 19 -3.50 0.17 15.16
C ALA A 19 -4.42 1.28 14.61
N ILE A 20 -3.97 2.04 13.61
CA ILE A 20 -4.75 3.14 12.99
C ILE A 20 -4.97 2.96 11.49
N ALA A 21 -4.85 1.74 10.97
CA ALA A 21 -4.98 1.47 9.54
C ALA A 21 -6.30 2.00 8.95
N GLY A 22 -7.40 1.91 9.69
CA GLY A 22 -8.70 2.43 9.27
C GLY A 22 -8.77 3.96 9.10
N GLN A 23 -7.80 4.70 9.63
CA GLN A 23 -7.72 6.16 9.54
C GLN A 23 -6.87 6.64 8.35
N PHE A 24 -6.12 5.73 7.71
CA PHE A 24 -5.21 6.09 6.63
C PHE A 24 -5.99 6.51 5.38
N ASN A 25 -5.59 7.61 4.76
CA ASN A 25 -6.04 7.97 3.42
C ASN A 25 -5.16 7.29 2.33
N PRO A 26 -5.49 7.40 1.03
CA PRO A 26 -4.70 6.79 -0.05
C PRO A 26 -3.21 7.14 -0.02
N GLN A 27 -2.89 8.40 0.31
CA GLN A 27 -1.52 8.87 0.38
C GLN A 27 -0.76 8.26 1.56
N ASN A 28 -1.40 8.10 2.72
CA ASN A 28 -0.77 7.47 3.88
C ASN A 28 -0.43 6.01 3.59
N VAL A 29 -1.33 5.26 2.96
CA VAL A 29 -1.09 3.86 2.57
C VAL A 29 0.07 3.78 1.58
N ALA A 30 0.00 4.54 0.49
CA ALA A 30 1.03 4.53 -0.55
C ALA A 30 2.41 4.93 -0.01
N ASN A 31 2.47 5.98 0.82
CA ASN A 31 3.73 6.47 1.37
C ASN A 31 4.33 5.52 2.40
N LEU A 32 3.52 4.85 3.22
CA LEU A 32 4.03 3.89 4.19
C LEU A 32 4.67 2.70 3.48
N MET A 33 3.99 2.11 2.50
CA MET A 33 4.53 0.98 1.74
C MET A 33 5.77 1.40 0.93
N TRP A 34 5.74 2.59 0.33
CA TRP A 34 6.90 3.16 -0.35
C TRP A 34 8.09 3.38 0.59
N ALA A 35 7.85 3.80 1.83
CA ALA A 35 8.92 3.97 2.83
C ALA A 35 9.59 2.64 3.17
N PHE A 36 8.82 1.56 3.38
CA PHE A 36 9.38 0.22 3.57
C PHE A 36 10.23 -0.24 2.38
N ALA A 37 9.70 -0.06 1.16
CA ALA A 37 10.44 -0.36 -0.07
C ALA A 37 11.74 0.44 -0.18
N LYS A 38 11.71 1.72 0.17
CA LYS A 38 12.89 2.60 0.16
C LYS A 38 13.94 2.24 1.21
N LEU A 39 13.50 1.79 2.38
CA LEU A 39 14.39 1.35 3.45
C LEU A 39 14.99 -0.04 3.17
N GLY A 40 14.45 -0.78 2.18
CA GLY A 40 14.86 -2.16 1.93
C GLY A 40 14.45 -3.10 3.06
N THR A 41 13.47 -2.70 3.88
CA THR A 41 12.99 -3.47 5.02
C THR A 41 11.61 -3.99 4.70
N ALA A 42 11.46 -5.32 4.70
CA ALA A 42 10.15 -5.94 4.52
C ALA A 42 9.22 -5.53 5.69
N PRO A 43 8.04 -4.98 5.41
CA PRO A 43 7.03 -4.76 6.44
C PRO A 43 6.60 -6.11 7.04
N GLY A 44 6.17 -6.11 8.30
CA GLY A 44 5.57 -7.29 8.91
C GLY A 44 4.27 -7.69 8.20
N GLU A 45 3.93 -8.98 8.24
CA GLU A 45 2.71 -9.52 7.61
C GLU A 45 1.44 -8.79 8.08
N ASP A 46 1.40 -8.37 9.35
CA ASP A 46 0.31 -7.59 9.94
C ASP A 46 0.14 -6.21 9.28
N VAL A 47 1.26 -5.54 8.99
CA VAL A 47 1.29 -4.26 8.26
C VAL A 47 0.82 -4.47 6.83
N VAL A 48 1.33 -5.48 6.14
CA VAL A 48 0.93 -5.81 4.76
C VAL A 48 -0.57 -6.05 4.71
N LEU A 49 -1.08 -6.96 5.54
CA LEU A 49 -2.50 -7.29 5.59
C LEU A 49 -3.38 -6.07 5.89
N ALA A 50 -3.00 -5.26 6.88
CA ALA A 50 -3.76 -4.07 7.26
C ALA A 50 -3.78 -3.01 6.14
N MET A 51 -2.62 -2.77 5.49
CA MET A 51 -2.50 -1.82 4.40
C MET A 51 -3.19 -2.31 3.12
N SER A 52 -3.09 -3.60 2.77
CA SER A 52 -3.80 -4.22 1.65
C SER A 52 -5.30 -4.07 1.80
N ARG A 53 -5.86 -4.46 2.96
CA ARG A 53 -7.30 -4.31 3.24
C ARG A 53 -7.74 -2.85 3.17
N ARG A 54 -6.95 -1.94 3.74
CA ARG A 54 -7.26 -0.51 3.67
C ARG A 54 -7.23 -0.02 2.22
N ALA A 55 -6.17 -0.32 1.47
CA ALA A 55 -6.02 0.09 0.07
C ALA A 55 -7.20 -0.36 -0.79
N VAL A 56 -7.65 -1.61 -0.64
CA VAL A 56 -8.82 -2.14 -1.35
C VAL A 56 -10.09 -1.35 -0.98
N ALA A 57 -10.36 -1.15 0.32
CA ALA A 57 -11.54 -0.46 0.82
C ALA A 57 -11.65 1.00 0.36
N ILE A 58 -10.52 1.69 0.19
CA ILE A 58 -10.47 3.10 -0.28
C ILE A 58 -9.92 3.25 -1.70
N SER A 59 -9.88 2.16 -2.48
CA SER A 59 -9.24 2.13 -3.81
C SER A 59 -9.78 3.20 -4.78
N GLY A 60 -11.09 3.48 -4.74
CA GLY A 60 -11.74 4.52 -5.54
C GLY A 60 -11.28 5.95 -5.26
N GLN A 61 -10.54 6.18 -4.18
CA GLN A 61 -10.05 7.50 -3.77
C GLN A 61 -8.60 7.75 -4.17
N PHE A 62 -7.86 6.73 -4.61
CA PHE A 62 -6.46 6.88 -5.00
C PHE A 62 -6.34 7.79 -6.23
N ASN A 63 -5.39 8.71 -6.20
CA ASN A 63 -5.00 9.47 -7.39
C ASN A 63 -3.92 8.69 -8.19
N PRO A 64 -3.55 9.13 -9.41
CA PRO A 64 -2.56 8.42 -10.23
C PRO A 64 -1.22 8.20 -9.53
N GLN A 65 -0.74 9.18 -8.76
CA GLN A 65 0.53 9.08 -8.05
C GLN A 65 0.47 8.04 -6.91
N ASN A 66 -0.62 8.01 -6.15
CA ASN A 66 -0.80 7.02 -5.08
C ASN A 66 -0.82 5.60 -5.65
N VAL A 67 -1.52 5.40 -6.78
CA VAL A 67 -1.55 4.11 -7.48
C VAL A 67 -0.14 3.68 -7.89
N ALA A 68 0.59 4.56 -8.59
CA ALA A 68 1.94 4.26 -9.06
C ALA A 68 2.89 3.94 -7.89
N ASN A 69 2.86 4.73 -6.82
CA ASN A 69 3.69 4.50 -5.64
C ASN A 69 3.38 3.16 -4.97
N LEU A 70 2.11 2.81 -4.81
CA LEU A 70 1.72 1.58 -4.14
C LEU A 70 2.13 0.36 -4.98
N ILE A 71 1.85 0.33 -6.29
CA ILE A 71 2.28 -0.76 -7.17
C ILE A 71 3.81 -0.91 -7.17
N TRP A 72 4.54 0.20 -7.29
CA TRP A 72 6.00 0.18 -7.26
C TRP A 72 6.56 -0.36 -5.94
N ALA A 73 5.95 0.00 -4.81
CA ALA A 73 6.37 -0.47 -3.50
C ALA A 73 6.23 -1.98 -3.36
N TYR A 74 5.09 -2.55 -3.75
CA TYR A 74 4.87 -4.01 -3.72
C TYR A 74 5.86 -4.75 -4.62
N ALA A 75 6.05 -4.27 -5.85
CA ALA A 75 7.01 -4.86 -6.79
C ALA A 75 8.45 -4.79 -6.25
N THR A 76 8.83 -3.68 -5.61
CA THR A 76 10.17 -3.50 -5.03
C THR A 76 10.40 -4.38 -3.80
N LEU A 77 9.35 -4.61 -3.02
CA LEU A 77 9.41 -5.47 -1.83
C LEU A 77 9.36 -6.97 -2.17
N GLY A 78 9.26 -7.33 -3.45
CA GLY A 78 9.15 -8.72 -3.89
C GLY A 78 7.88 -9.40 -3.39
N MET A 79 6.83 -8.60 -3.13
CA MET A 79 5.53 -9.13 -2.74
C MET A 79 4.89 -9.77 -3.96
N GLU A 80 4.87 -11.10 -3.95
CA GLU A 80 4.40 -11.89 -5.07
C GLU A 80 2.92 -11.65 -5.33
N PRO A 81 2.49 -11.63 -6.59
CA PRO A 81 1.11 -11.36 -6.93
C PRO A 81 0.13 -12.28 -6.21
N GLU A 82 0.41 -13.56 -5.97
CA GLU A 82 -0.57 -14.55 -5.48
C GLU A 82 -1.21 -14.26 -4.11
N GLU A 83 -0.47 -13.72 -3.14
CA GLU A 83 -1.03 -13.36 -1.81
C GLU A 83 -1.56 -11.92 -1.77
N ASP A 84 -0.98 -11.03 -2.58
CA ASP A 84 -1.35 -9.61 -2.70
C ASP A 84 -2.22 -9.28 -3.92
N GLN A 85 -2.85 -10.31 -4.54
CA GLN A 85 -3.56 -10.18 -5.82
C GLN A 85 -4.66 -9.12 -5.73
N GLU A 86 -5.31 -9.00 -4.58
CA GLU A 86 -6.47 -8.14 -4.45
C GLU A 86 -6.10 -6.67 -4.47
N VAL A 87 -5.05 -6.26 -3.75
CA VAL A 87 -4.61 -4.86 -3.71
C VAL A 87 -4.04 -4.43 -5.06
N ILE A 88 -3.20 -5.26 -5.69
CA ILE A 88 -2.66 -4.97 -7.02
C ILE A 88 -3.79 -4.89 -8.06
N ARG A 89 -4.72 -5.85 -8.05
CA ARG A 89 -5.88 -5.81 -8.95
C ARG A 89 -6.76 -4.59 -8.72
N ALA A 90 -7.01 -4.21 -7.47
CA ALA A 90 -7.76 -2.99 -7.15
C ALA A 90 -7.05 -1.73 -7.68
N MET A 91 -5.73 -1.65 -7.52
CA MET A 91 -4.93 -0.53 -8.04
C MET A 91 -4.89 -0.49 -9.57
N LEU A 92 -4.78 -1.64 -10.25
CA LEU A 92 -4.86 -1.73 -11.71
C LEU A 92 -6.22 -1.29 -12.25
N ARG A 93 -7.32 -1.71 -11.62
CA ARG A 93 -8.67 -1.23 -11.96
C ARG A 93 -8.79 0.28 -11.77
N ARG A 94 -8.23 0.79 -10.67
CA ARG A 94 -8.22 2.23 -10.41
C ARG A 94 -7.40 2.99 -11.45
N ALA A 95 -6.25 2.48 -11.86
CA ALA A 95 -5.44 3.05 -12.94
C ALA A 95 -6.24 3.12 -14.25
N ALA A 96 -6.91 2.03 -14.62
CA ALA A 96 -7.74 1.97 -15.81
C ALA A 96 -8.88 3.00 -15.79
N ALA A 97 -9.56 3.13 -14.65
CA ALA A 97 -10.61 4.14 -14.46
C ALA A 97 -10.07 5.58 -14.58
N LEU A 98 -8.91 5.85 -13.98
CA LEU A 98 -8.24 7.17 -14.07
C LEU A 98 -7.77 7.49 -15.50
N ALA A 99 -7.46 6.48 -16.30
CA ALA A 99 -7.10 6.62 -17.71
C ALA A 99 -8.32 6.72 -18.65
N GLY A 100 -9.55 6.63 -18.12
CA GLY A 100 -10.77 6.66 -18.93
C GLY A 100 -10.97 5.42 -19.82
N LEU A 101 -10.35 4.29 -19.47
CA LEU A 101 -10.52 3.04 -20.23
C LEU A 101 -11.94 2.48 -20.02
N PRO A 102 -12.67 2.11 -21.09
CA PRO A 102 -14.05 1.62 -20.99
C PRO A 102 -14.13 0.34 -20.15
N GLY A 103 -15.20 0.25 -19.35
CA GLY A 103 -15.35 -0.69 -18.25
C GLY A 103 -15.27 -2.16 -18.64
N GLN A 104 -14.20 -2.82 -18.18
CA GLN A 104 -14.17 -4.27 -17.95
C GLN A 104 -14.20 -4.62 -16.45
N PHE A 105 -14.31 -3.61 -15.57
CA PHE A 105 -14.06 -3.78 -14.14
C PHE A 105 -15.11 -3.10 -13.26
N ASN A 106 -16.39 -3.35 -13.55
CA ASN A 106 -17.48 -3.01 -12.66
C ASN A 106 -17.94 -4.27 -11.93
N PRO A 107 -17.58 -4.51 -10.66
CA PRO A 107 -18.29 -5.48 -9.86
C PRO A 107 -19.62 -4.83 -9.40
N GLN A 108 -20.74 -5.43 -9.80
CA GLN A 108 -22.01 -5.28 -9.12
C GLN A 108 -21.87 -5.73 -7.66
#